data_AF-A0A6C2UGD4-F1
#
_entry.id   AF-A0A6C2UGD4-F1
#
_cell.length_a   1.000
_cell.length_b   1.000
_cell.length_c   1.000
_cell.angle_alpha   90.00
_cell.angle_beta   90.00
_cell.angle_gamma   90.00
#
_symmetry.space_group_name_H-M   'P 1'
#
loop_
_entity.id
_entity.type
_entity.pdbx_description
1 polymer ?
#
loop_
_entity_poly.entity_id
_entity_poly.type
_entity_poly.pdbx_seq_one_letter_code
_entity_poly.pdbx_strand_id
1 'polypeptide(L)'
;MNKITGAVLAIAVLGLADTSVANVDWAAGATGNWTNGANWVGGSIPAAGDLVEFNGGNAVATIDSDVGTFAKTQTGDVAGSGTDTINVATGGSIGFSQLRLANAASTTSILNIDGGAVSYASGNAAIGYSGTGIINLDSGSFTSSIDLDLGRNSGSRGELNMSGGNMSVAADFMIASFSAPDNSGHFGITAGTAIIGGDLSVGMYGTGTAVLSGGSVTADRARVGGMNTGSGTLTVDADGLLTVGQLNVGGSAGLTGAANLNGGTVNADNISIGASGTLSLLSAASLSGFTNMSFSADGLLVWEGDHTADVATLVAAGTLTGSGGIVDINTLDLGTDYDQVFGTGDNLLVSKFDGSNTSVYTVIPEPATLGLVAAMGATLLFVRRAFRM
;
A
#
# COMPACT_ATOMS: atom_id res chain seq x y z
N MET A 1 2.20 84.59 -22.25
CA MET A 1 2.62 83.38 -23.01
C MET A 1 2.98 82.31 -22.01
N ASN A 2 2.03 81.45 -21.65
CA ASN A 2 2.21 80.41 -20.64
C ASN A 2 2.85 79.19 -21.30
N LYS A 3 4.09 78.86 -20.93
CA LYS A 3 4.75 77.62 -21.35
C LYS A 3 4.28 76.50 -20.42
N ILE A 4 3.41 75.63 -20.93
CA ILE A 4 3.04 74.36 -20.30
C ILE A 4 4.20 73.39 -20.57
N THR A 5 4.97 73.07 -19.54
CA THR A 5 6.03 72.06 -19.59
C THR A 5 5.35 70.70 -19.40
N GLY A 6 5.17 69.96 -20.49
CA GLY A 6 4.57 68.63 -20.47
C GLY A 6 5.49 67.61 -19.80
N ALA A 7 5.00 66.96 -18.75
CA ALA A 7 5.62 65.77 -18.17
C ALA A 7 5.34 64.58 -19.10
N VAL A 8 6.40 64.01 -19.66
CA VAL A 8 6.34 62.74 -20.39
C VAL A 8 6.28 61.63 -19.36
N LEU A 9 5.11 60.99 -19.23
CA LEU A 9 4.93 59.79 -18.42
C LEU A 9 5.54 58.61 -19.19
N ALA A 10 6.75 58.20 -18.81
CA ALA A 10 7.35 56.96 -19.31
C ALA A 10 6.61 55.78 -18.67
N ILE A 11 5.70 55.15 -19.41
CA ILE A 11 5.10 53.87 -19.04
C ILE A 11 6.22 52.82 -19.21
N ALA A 12 6.80 52.37 -18.11
CA ALA A 12 7.61 51.16 -18.11
C ALA A 12 6.67 49.98 -18.37
N VAL A 13 6.64 49.51 -19.62
CA VAL A 13 6.07 48.22 -19.96
C VAL A 13 7.00 47.16 -19.35
N LEU A 14 6.71 46.76 -18.11
CA LEU A 14 7.20 45.49 -17.60
C LEU A 14 6.57 44.43 -18.48
N GLY A 15 7.33 43.97 -19.48
CA GLY A 15 7.01 42.74 -20.17
C GLY A 15 7.03 41.63 -19.14
N LEU A 16 5.85 41.22 -18.68
CA LEU A 16 5.64 39.91 -18.09
C LEU A 16 5.97 38.92 -19.19
N ALA A 17 7.25 38.55 -19.28
CA ALA A 17 7.67 37.39 -20.05
C ALA A 17 6.98 36.21 -19.38
N ASP A 18 5.95 35.69 -20.04
CA ASP A 18 5.37 34.41 -19.70
C ASP A 18 6.52 33.40 -19.82
N THR A 19 7.06 32.95 -18.69
CA THR A 19 8.13 31.95 -18.68
C THR A 19 7.48 30.65 -19.11
N SER A 20 7.46 30.41 -20.42
CA SER A 20 7.04 29.13 -20.96
C SER A 20 7.88 28.04 -20.31
N VAL A 21 7.22 27.04 -19.71
CA VAL A 21 7.86 25.84 -19.17
C VAL A 21 8.80 25.28 -20.23
N ALA A 22 10.11 25.28 -19.96
CA ALA A 22 11.09 24.69 -20.85
C ALA A 22 11.25 23.20 -20.50
N ASN A 23 11.42 22.37 -21.52
CA ASN A 23 11.92 21.02 -21.34
C ASN A 23 13.44 21.09 -21.29
N VAL A 24 14.03 20.61 -20.19
CA VAL A 24 15.47 20.59 -19.97
C VAL A 24 15.89 19.14 -19.73
N ASP A 25 16.62 18.60 -20.70
CA ASP A 25 17.00 17.20 -20.71
C ASP A 25 18.37 17.00 -20.07
N TRP A 26 18.49 16.00 -19.20
CA TRP A 26 19.78 15.49 -18.78
C TRP A 26 20.46 14.78 -19.95
N ALA A 27 21.74 15.07 -20.19
CA ALA A 27 22.46 14.54 -21.32
C ALA A 27 22.61 13.01 -21.24
N ALA A 28 22.50 12.35 -22.40
CA ALA A 28 22.58 10.89 -22.48
C ALA A 28 23.93 10.36 -21.97
N GLY A 29 23.88 9.36 -21.07
CA GLY A 29 25.04 8.74 -20.41
C GLY A 29 25.80 9.67 -19.45
N ALA A 30 25.36 10.92 -19.26
CA ALA A 30 26.04 11.85 -18.38
C ALA A 30 25.93 11.41 -16.92
N THR A 31 27.05 11.49 -16.21
CA THR A 31 27.16 11.18 -14.78
C THR A 31 27.75 12.38 -14.05
N GLY A 32 27.06 12.88 -13.02
CA GLY A 32 27.62 13.90 -12.13
C GLY A 32 26.58 14.75 -11.41
N ASN A 33 27.04 15.89 -10.88
CA ASN A 33 26.21 16.77 -10.06
C ASN A 33 25.16 17.53 -10.89
N TRP A 34 23.97 17.68 -10.32
CA TRP A 34 22.83 18.41 -10.89
C TRP A 34 23.20 19.84 -11.28
N THR A 35 24.02 20.49 -10.46
CA THR A 35 24.43 21.89 -10.63
C THR A 35 25.52 22.10 -11.68
N ASN A 36 26.01 21.03 -12.34
CA ASN A 36 26.96 21.16 -13.43
C ASN A 36 26.22 21.29 -14.77
N GLY A 37 26.21 22.50 -15.34
CA GLY A 37 25.61 22.79 -16.64
C GLY A 37 26.04 21.84 -17.77
N ALA A 38 27.28 21.33 -17.75
CA ALA A 38 27.78 20.41 -18.77
C ALA A 38 27.05 19.05 -18.83
N ASN A 39 26.32 18.69 -17.77
CA ASN A 39 25.50 17.48 -17.73
C ASN A 39 24.11 17.66 -18.35
N TRP A 40 23.72 18.89 -18.69
CA TRP A 40 22.44 19.22 -19.30
C TRP A 40 22.58 19.43 -20.81
N VAL A 41 21.59 18.99 -21.57
CA VAL A 41 21.51 19.29 -23.00
C VAL A 41 21.41 20.81 -23.17
N GLY A 42 22.34 21.39 -23.95
CA GLY A 42 22.42 22.84 -24.15
C GLY A 42 23.21 23.61 -23.07
N GLY A 43 23.67 22.93 -22.01
CA GLY A 43 24.56 23.54 -21.00
C GLY A 43 23.85 24.34 -19.90
N SER A 44 22.52 24.48 -19.97
CA SER A 44 21.72 25.26 -19.02
C SER A 44 21.17 24.39 -17.90
N ILE A 45 21.42 24.79 -16.66
CA ILE A 45 20.83 24.17 -15.47
C ILE A 45 19.33 24.54 -15.43
N PRO A 46 18.41 23.58 -15.17
CA PRO A 46 16.99 23.87 -15.07
C PRO A 46 16.68 24.91 -13.98
N ALA A 47 15.74 25.79 -14.28
CA ALA A 47 15.16 26.74 -13.34
C ALA A 47 13.86 26.20 -12.74
N ALA A 48 13.40 26.82 -11.65
CA ALA A 48 12.12 26.49 -11.05
C ALA A 48 10.99 26.65 -12.08
N GLY A 49 10.10 25.64 -12.14
CA GLY A 49 9.02 25.59 -13.12
C GLY A 49 9.37 24.91 -14.46
N ASP A 50 10.64 24.60 -14.72
CA ASP A 50 11.00 23.78 -15.87
C ASP A 50 10.50 22.33 -15.73
N LEU A 51 10.38 21.67 -16.87
CA LEU A 51 10.18 20.23 -16.95
C LEU A 51 11.55 19.58 -17.13
N VAL A 52 11.92 18.72 -16.19
CA VAL A 52 13.19 18.00 -16.21
C VAL A 52 12.99 16.59 -16.72
N GLU A 53 13.75 16.19 -17.75
CA GLU A 53 13.68 14.84 -18.32
C GLU A 53 15.02 14.11 -18.23
N PHE A 54 14.95 12.84 -17.86
CA PHE A 54 16.05 11.89 -18.00
C PHE A 54 15.66 10.85 -19.04
N ASN A 55 16.29 10.93 -20.21
CA ASN A 55 16.03 10.05 -21.37
C ASN A 55 17.32 9.38 -21.86
N GLY A 56 18.24 9.13 -20.93
CA GLY A 56 19.67 9.23 -21.18
C GLY A 56 20.40 7.94 -21.50
N GLY A 57 19.80 6.76 -21.47
CA GLY A 57 20.59 5.57 -21.80
C GLY A 57 21.62 5.24 -20.74
N ASN A 58 21.24 5.24 -19.45
CA ASN A 58 22.13 5.07 -18.29
C ASN A 58 22.71 6.38 -17.72
N ALA A 59 21.92 7.45 -17.69
CA ALA A 59 22.29 8.69 -17.03
C ALA A 59 22.27 8.55 -15.50
N VAL A 60 23.14 9.31 -14.82
CA VAL A 60 23.22 9.37 -13.36
C VAL A 60 23.36 10.81 -12.88
N ALA A 61 22.33 11.36 -12.25
CA ALA A 61 22.39 12.66 -11.58
C ALA A 61 22.63 12.51 -10.09
N THR A 62 23.42 13.40 -9.52
CA THR A 62 23.62 13.55 -8.07
C THR A 62 23.14 14.92 -7.61
N ILE A 63 22.28 14.93 -6.59
CA ILE A 63 21.75 16.12 -5.93
C ILE A 63 22.34 16.14 -4.52
N ASP A 64 23.31 17.01 -4.29
CA ASP A 64 24.05 17.20 -3.04
C ASP A 64 23.80 18.57 -2.39
N SER A 65 22.92 19.37 -3.00
CA SER A 65 22.42 20.64 -2.48
C SER A 65 20.92 20.80 -2.77
N ASP A 66 20.29 21.80 -2.16
CA ASP A 66 18.93 22.18 -2.56
C ASP A 66 18.93 22.71 -4.00
N VAL A 67 18.14 22.07 -4.87
CA VAL A 67 17.96 22.47 -6.27
C VAL A 67 16.56 23.04 -6.54
N GLY A 68 15.71 23.13 -5.50
CA GLY A 68 14.38 23.72 -5.58
C GLY A 68 13.30 22.80 -6.15
N THR A 69 12.19 23.41 -6.57
CA THR A 69 10.99 22.70 -7.06
C THR A 69 10.79 22.92 -8.55
N PHE A 70 10.61 21.82 -9.27
CA PHE A 70 10.39 21.79 -10.71
C PHE A 70 8.94 21.43 -11.04
N ALA A 71 8.43 21.90 -12.18
CA ALA A 71 7.03 21.65 -12.54
C ALA A 71 6.76 20.16 -12.74
N LYS A 72 7.72 19.45 -13.29
CA LYS A 72 7.61 18.02 -13.52
C LYS A 72 9.00 17.42 -13.68
N THR A 73 9.20 16.24 -13.12
CA THR A 73 10.36 15.42 -13.43
C THR A 73 9.92 14.06 -13.91
N GLN A 74 10.44 13.69 -15.06
CA GLN A 74 10.23 12.40 -15.69
C GLN A 74 11.56 11.73 -15.93
N THR A 75 11.59 10.43 -15.69
CA THR A 75 12.71 9.59 -16.06
C THR A 75 12.20 8.44 -16.93
N GLY A 76 13.00 8.04 -17.91
CA GLY A 76 12.64 7.00 -18.87
C GLY A 76 11.43 7.36 -19.72
N ASP A 77 11.37 8.56 -20.31
CA ASP A 77 10.28 8.97 -21.22
C ASP A 77 10.40 8.35 -22.61
N VAL A 78 11.62 7.95 -22.99
CA VAL A 78 11.90 7.27 -24.27
C VAL A 78 11.98 5.76 -24.08
N ALA A 79 11.12 4.99 -24.76
CA ALA A 79 11.13 3.53 -24.69
C ALA A 79 12.51 2.96 -25.09
N GLY A 80 13.03 2.01 -24.29
CA GLY A 80 14.33 1.38 -24.54
C GLY A 80 15.55 2.24 -24.19
N SER A 81 15.35 3.40 -23.54
CA SER A 81 16.43 4.29 -23.07
C SER A 81 17.24 3.76 -21.87
N GLY A 82 17.23 2.46 -21.58
CA GLY A 82 18.03 1.89 -20.49
C GLY A 82 17.56 2.30 -19.09
N THR A 83 18.52 2.53 -18.19
CA THR A 83 18.29 2.75 -16.75
C THR A 83 18.79 4.11 -16.28
N ASP A 84 17.91 5.08 -16.05
CA ASP A 84 18.34 6.38 -15.53
C ASP A 84 18.26 6.42 -13.99
N THR A 85 19.23 7.08 -13.35
CA THR A 85 19.37 7.14 -11.89
C THR A 85 19.46 8.58 -11.37
N ILE A 86 18.71 8.88 -10.32
CA ILE A 86 18.82 10.12 -9.54
C ILE A 86 19.25 9.74 -8.13
N ASN A 87 20.37 10.28 -7.67
CA ASN A 87 20.85 10.13 -6.29
C ASN A 87 20.64 11.44 -5.54
N VAL A 88 19.88 11.40 -4.44
CA VAL A 88 19.68 12.54 -3.54
C VAL A 88 20.47 12.27 -2.28
N ALA A 89 21.66 12.88 -2.22
CA ALA A 89 22.62 12.69 -1.13
C ALA A 89 22.31 13.61 0.06
N THR A 90 23.02 13.41 1.16
CA THR A 90 22.96 14.27 2.35
C THR A 90 23.16 15.75 1.98
N GLY A 91 22.25 16.61 2.42
CA GLY A 91 22.23 18.04 2.09
C GLY A 91 21.54 18.38 0.76
N GLY A 92 21.27 17.38 -0.06
CA GLY A 92 20.47 17.50 -1.28
C GLY A 92 18.99 17.60 -1.00
N SER A 93 18.29 18.49 -1.71
CA SER A 93 16.83 18.48 -1.75
C SER A 93 16.29 18.81 -3.13
N ILE A 94 15.21 18.14 -3.50
CA ILE A 94 14.50 18.38 -4.76
C ILE A 94 12.99 18.24 -4.60
N GLY A 95 12.27 19.14 -5.25
CA GLY A 95 10.81 19.17 -5.28
C GLY A 95 10.26 18.94 -6.69
N PHE A 96 9.11 18.28 -6.80
CA PHE A 96 8.42 18.07 -8.06
C PHE A 96 6.92 18.39 -7.96
N SER A 97 6.35 19.10 -8.93
CA SER A 97 4.88 19.18 -9.02
C SER A 97 4.28 17.93 -9.67
N GLN A 98 5.09 17.08 -10.31
CA GLN A 98 4.74 15.73 -10.75
C GLN A 98 6.01 14.86 -10.82
N LEU A 99 5.93 13.65 -10.24
CA LEU A 99 6.98 12.64 -10.30
C LEU A 99 6.53 11.43 -11.11
N ARG A 100 7.24 11.09 -12.18
CA ARG A 100 7.03 9.83 -12.90
C ARG A 100 8.36 9.13 -13.13
N LEU A 101 8.52 7.98 -12.47
CA LEU A 101 9.65 7.10 -12.72
C LEU A 101 9.27 6.04 -13.75
N ALA A 102 10.11 5.87 -14.76
CA ALA A 102 9.92 4.98 -15.89
C ALA A 102 8.59 5.27 -16.64
N ASN A 103 8.52 6.44 -17.27
CA ASN A 103 7.29 6.92 -17.94
C ASN A 103 6.91 6.09 -19.18
N ALA A 104 7.89 5.50 -19.87
CA ALA A 104 7.69 4.62 -21.02
C ALA A 104 7.92 3.15 -20.69
N ALA A 105 7.26 2.26 -21.45
CA ALA A 105 7.45 0.82 -21.33
C ALA A 105 8.91 0.41 -21.59
N SER A 106 9.34 -0.68 -20.96
CA SER A 106 10.70 -1.23 -21.07
C SER A 106 11.82 -0.26 -20.67
N THR A 107 11.52 0.77 -19.90
CA THR A 107 12.52 1.64 -19.25
C THR A 107 12.67 1.27 -17.79
N THR A 108 13.84 1.53 -17.22
CA THR A 108 14.05 1.46 -15.77
C THR A 108 14.45 2.83 -15.26
N SER A 109 13.96 3.20 -14.09
CA SER A 109 14.34 4.46 -13.43
C SER A 109 14.49 4.27 -11.96
N ILE A 110 15.60 4.77 -11.41
CA ILE A 110 15.99 4.58 -10.02
C ILE A 110 16.11 5.94 -9.35
N LEU A 111 15.47 6.12 -8.21
CA LEU A 111 15.66 7.26 -7.33
C LEU A 111 16.20 6.74 -5.99
N ASN A 112 17.46 7.06 -5.70
CA ASN A 112 18.10 6.75 -4.42
C ASN A 112 18.05 7.99 -3.53
N ILE A 113 17.64 7.81 -2.29
CA ILE A 113 17.57 8.86 -1.27
C ILE A 113 18.42 8.40 -0.09
N ASP A 114 19.60 9.01 0.05
CA ASP A 114 20.57 8.73 1.10
C ASP A 114 20.96 10.03 1.81
N GLY A 115 20.04 10.49 2.64
CA GLY A 115 20.22 11.59 3.59
C GLY A 115 19.69 12.94 3.10
N GLY A 116 19.22 13.00 1.85
CA GLY A 116 18.55 14.16 1.28
C GLY A 116 17.03 14.16 1.46
N ALA A 117 16.36 15.09 0.79
CA ALA A 117 14.91 15.24 0.80
C ALA A 117 14.31 15.28 -0.60
N VAL A 118 13.31 14.44 -0.84
CA VAL A 118 12.47 14.49 -2.03
C VAL A 118 11.06 14.86 -1.62
N SER A 119 10.51 15.88 -2.27
CA SER A 119 9.12 16.27 -2.09
C SER A 119 8.38 16.28 -3.42
N TYR A 120 7.10 15.92 -3.41
CA TYR A 120 6.24 16.21 -4.53
C TYR A 120 4.87 16.70 -4.08
N ALA A 121 4.36 17.67 -4.82
CA ALA A 121 3.32 18.57 -4.32
C ALA A 121 1.97 18.44 -5.04
N SER A 122 1.91 17.83 -6.24
CA SER A 122 0.67 17.74 -7.01
C SER A 122 0.71 16.64 -8.09
N GLY A 123 -0.34 16.58 -8.91
CA GLY A 123 -0.39 15.74 -10.11
C GLY A 123 -0.71 14.28 -9.82
N ASN A 124 -0.15 13.38 -10.63
CA ASN A 124 -0.13 11.95 -10.33
C ASN A 124 1.34 11.59 -10.09
N ALA A 125 1.67 11.00 -8.95
CA ALA A 125 2.98 10.44 -8.71
C ALA A 125 2.95 8.93 -8.85
N ALA A 126 3.79 8.44 -9.75
CA ALA A 126 3.85 7.03 -10.05
C ALA A 126 5.29 6.58 -10.14
N ILE A 127 5.57 5.54 -9.38
CA ILE A 127 6.81 4.79 -9.43
C ILE A 127 6.53 3.58 -10.31
N GLY A 128 7.16 3.52 -11.48
CA GLY A 128 6.77 2.57 -12.51
C GLY A 128 5.48 3.01 -13.18
N TYR A 129 5.52 4.16 -13.86
CA TYR A 129 4.33 4.67 -14.54
C TYR A 129 3.94 3.76 -15.72
N SER A 130 4.88 3.42 -16.60
CA SER A 130 4.69 2.42 -17.67
C SER A 130 5.84 1.40 -17.78
N GLY A 131 7.00 1.69 -17.19
CA GLY A 131 8.14 0.76 -17.10
C GLY A 131 8.38 0.29 -15.67
N THR A 132 9.66 0.10 -15.31
CA THR A 132 10.08 -0.27 -13.94
C THR A 132 10.64 0.94 -13.20
N GLY A 133 9.90 1.47 -12.24
CA GLY A 133 10.39 2.54 -11.37
C GLY A 133 10.77 1.98 -10.01
N ILE A 134 11.88 2.46 -9.46
CA ILE A 134 12.43 2.01 -8.19
C ILE A 134 12.78 3.24 -7.35
N ILE A 135 12.31 3.28 -6.11
CA ILE A 135 12.82 4.17 -5.07
C ILE A 135 13.55 3.33 -4.03
N ASN A 136 14.77 3.75 -3.68
CA ASN A 136 15.48 3.26 -2.50
C ASN A 136 15.61 4.42 -1.52
N LEU A 137 14.94 4.29 -0.36
CA LEU A 137 14.99 5.26 0.73
C LEU A 137 15.81 4.66 1.87
N ASP A 138 17.11 4.97 1.88
CA ASP A 138 18.05 4.46 2.88
C ASP A 138 18.13 5.39 4.08
N SER A 139 18.09 6.70 3.85
CA SER A 139 18.00 7.72 4.88
C SER A 139 17.40 9.02 4.32
N GLY A 140 17.10 10.00 5.17
CA GLY A 140 16.48 11.27 4.73
C GLY A 140 14.95 11.20 4.69
N SER A 141 14.33 11.89 3.71
CA SER A 141 12.86 11.98 3.64
C SER A 141 12.29 11.92 2.22
N PHE A 142 11.18 11.22 2.07
CA PHE A 142 10.33 11.23 0.88
C PHE A 142 8.92 11.71 1.26
N THR A 143 8.44 12.80 0.66
CA THR A 143 7.13 13.38 0.97
C THR A 143 6.27 13.51 -0.27
N SER A 144 5.09 12.90 -0.21
CA SER A 144 3.96 13.13 -1.11
C SER A 144 2.88 13.96 -0.42
N SER A 145 2.38 14.99 -1.10
CA SER A 145 1.18 15.71 -0.68
C SER A 145 -0.14 15.14 -1.21
N ILE A 146 -0.09 14.06 -2.00
CA ILE A 146 -1.25 13.45 -2.68
C ILE A 146 -1.11 11.91 -2.64
N ASP A 147 -1.82 11.22 -3.54
CA ASP A 147 -1.67 9.79 -3.73
C ASP A 147 -0.28 9.40 -4.26
N LEU A 148 0.17 8.21 -3.88
CA LEU A 148 1.36 7.57 -4.43
C LEU A 148 1.00 6.21 -5.04
N ASP A 149 1.37 6.02 -6.30
CA ASP A 149 1.17 4.75 -7.00
C ASP A 149 2.48 3.98 -7.20
N LEU A 150 2.46 2.68 -6.91
CA LEU A 150 3.49 1.72 -7.35
C LEU A 150 2.93 0.84 -8.47
N GLY A 151 3.52 0.92 -9.67
CA GLY A 151 3.09 0.15 -10.82
C GLY A 151 1.73 0.62 -11.32
N ARG A 152 1.72 1.71 -12.07
CA ARG A 152 0.48 2.34 -12.50
C ARG A 152 -0.11 1.61 -13.70
N ASN A 153 0.47 1.71 -14.90
CA ASN A 153 -0.13 1.17 -16.12
C ASN A 153 0.10 -0.35 -16.31
N SER A 154 -0.62 -0.96 -17.27
CA SER A 154 -0.45 -2.38 -17.62
C SER A 154 1.01 -2.73 -17.91
N GLY A 155 1.50 -3.84 -17.35
CA GLY A 155 2.88 -4.31 -17.53
C GLY A 155 3.95 -3.49 -16.81
N SER A 156 3.57 -2.43 -16.09
CA SER A 156 4.50 -1.63 -15.29
C SER A 156 4.79 -2.28 -13.93
N ARG A 157 5.92 -1.90 -13.35
CA ARG A 157 6.36 -2.34 -12.02
C ARG A 157 6.87 -1.15 -11.21
N GLY A 158 6.27 -0.92 -10.05
CA GLY A 158 6.76 0.06 -9.08
C GLY A 158 7.37 -0.60 -7.87
N GLU A 159 8.52 -0.12 -7.43
CA GLU A 159 9.18 -0.60 -6.21
C GLU A 159 9.56 0.55 -5.30
N LEU A 160 9.27 0.41 -4.02
CA LEU A 160 9.77 1.29 -2.98
C LEU A 160 10.40 0.43 -1.89
N ASN A 161 11.71 0.54 -1.75
CA ASN A 161 12.49 -0.15 -0.74
C ASN A 161 12.94 0.87 0.31
N MET A 162 12.56 0.65 1.56
CA MET A 162 12.86 1.56 2.66
C MET A 162 13.72 0.85 3.71
N SER A 163 15.00 1.21 3.77
CA SER A 163 15.95 0.69 4.75
C SER A 163 16.22 1.66 5.90
N GLY A 164 15.63 2.86 5.83
CA GLY A 164 15.64 3.88 6.88
C GLY A 164 14.83 5.12 6.47
N GLY A 165 15.10 6.26 7.12
CA GLY A 165 14.47 7.54 6.78
C GLY A 165 12.99 7.65 7.13
N ASN A 166 12.34 8.65 6.53
CA ASN A 166 10.92 8.94 6.73
C ASN A 166 10.19 9.06 5.39
N MET A 167 9.09 8.33 5.25
CA MET A 167 8.13 8.47 4.16
C MET A 167 6.84 9.10 4.68
N SER A 168 6.32 10.10 3.99
CA SER A 168 5.02 10.71 4.28
C SER A 168 4.19 10.76 3.01
N VAL A 169 2.99 10.20 3.03
CA VAL A 169 2.00 10.29 1.96
C VAL A 169 0.75 10.92 2.52
N ALA A 170 0.35 12.10 2.05
CA ALA A 170 -0.76 12.82 2.66
C ALA A 170 -2.14 12.21 2.35
N ALA A 171 -2.26 11.41 1.28
CA ALA A 171 -3.49 10.73 0.88
C ALA A 171 -3.26 9.21 0.78
N ASP A 172 -3.68 8.56 -0.31
CA ASP A 172 -3.63 7.10 -0.41
C ASP A 172 -2.28 6.61 -0.93
N PHE A 173 -1.77 5.52 -0.35
CA PHE A 173 -0.62 4.79 -0.89
C PHE A 173 -1.08 3.48 -1.53
N MET A 174 -1.01 3.42 -2.85
CA MET A 174 -1.60 2.34 -3.63
C MET A 174 -0.54 1.53 -4.37
N ILE A 175 -0.62 0.21 -4.22
CA ILE A 175 0.30 -0.75 -4.83
C ILE A 175 -0.47 -1.55 -5.88
N ALA A 176 -0.01 -1.48 -7.14
CA ALA A 176 -0.70 -1.97 -8.33
C ALA A 176 -2.09 -1.34 -8.50
N SER A 177 -2.13 -0.02 -8.69
CA SER A 177 -3.27 0.86 -8.39
C SER A 177 -4.15 1.28 -9.56
N PHE A 178 -3.73 1.07 -10.81
CA PHE A 178 -4.53 1.49 -11.96
C PHE A 178 -5.21 0.31 -12.64
N SER A 179 -6.34 0.59 -13.31
CA SER A 179 -7.34 -0.35 -13.83
C SER A 179 -6.87 -1.32 -14.93
N ALA A 180 -5.57 -1.55 -15.05
CA ALA A 180 -5.00 -2.47 -16.01
C ALA A 180 -4.69 -3.81 -15.33
N PRO A 181 -5.14 -4.94 -15.89
CA PRO A 181 -4.57 -6.22 -15.50
C PRO A 181 -3.07 -6.19 -15.83
N ASP A 182 -2.27 -6.88 -15.03
CA ASP A 182 -0.82 -7.07 -15.20
C ASP A 182 0.10 -5.93 -14.72
N ASN A 183 -0.40 -4.91 -14.03
CA ASN A 183 0.49 -4.03 -13.26
C ASN A 183 0.93 -4.71 -11.96
N SER A 184 2.12 -4.36 -11.48
CA SER A 184 2.66 -4.91 -10.24
C SER A 184 3.34 -3.86 -9.38
N GLY A 185 3.29 -4.05 -8.07
CA GLY A 185 3.95 -3.15 -7.13
C GLY A 185 4.54 -3.88 -5.93
N HIS A 186 5.64 -3.34 -5.42
CA HIS A 186 6.31 -3.84 -4.23
C HIS A 186 6.66 -2.69 -3.28
N PHE A 187 6.20 -2.77 -2.04
CA PHE A 187 6.66 -1.93 -0.94
C PHE A 187 7.37 -2.80 0.10
N GLY A 188 8.65 -2.52 0.34
CA GLY A 188 9.44 -3.16 1.39
C GLY A 188 9.90 -2.14 2.41
N ILE A 189 9.76 -2.46 3.70
CA ILE A 189 10.30 -1.66 4.80
C ILE A 189 11.03 -2.56 5.81
N THR A 190 12.31 -2.28 6.04
CA THR A 190 13.17 -2.96 7.02
C THR A 190 13.57 -2.03 8.18
N ALA A 191 13.53 -0.71 7.98
CA ALA A 191 13.66 0.28 9.04
C ALA A 191 13.04 1.63 8.64
N GLY A 192 12.98 2.58 9.58
CA GLY A 192 12.40 3.91 9.37
C GLY A 192 10.89 3.99 9.65
N THR A 193 10.27 5.10 9.24
CA THR A 193 8.85 5.36 9.48
C THR A 193 8.13 5.79 8.20
N ALA A 194 7.01 5.13 7.88
CA ALA A 194 6.09 5.50 6.81
C ALA A 194 4.74 5.93 7.39
N ILE A 195 4.32 7.16 7.08
CA ILE A 195 3.03 7.74 7.50
C ILE A 195 2.19 7.95 6.25
N ILE A 196 1.01 7.33 6.22
CA ILE A 196 0.05 7.41 5.12
C ILE A 196 -1.21 8.04 5.69
N GLY A 197 -1.60 9.19 5.16
CA GLY A 197 -2.74 9.97 5.64
C GLY A 197 -4.09 9.37 5.26
N GLY A 198 -4.13 8.48 4.26
CA GLY A 198 -5.30 7.72 3.85
C GLY A 198 -5.07 6.22 3.91
N ASP A 199 -5.48 5.51 2.86
CA ASP A 199 -5.43 4.05 2.79
C ASP A 199 -4.07 3.54 2.26
N LEU A 200 -3.51 2.53 2.92
CA LEU A 200 -2.56 1.61 2.32
C LEU A 200 -3.31 0.53 1.54
N SER A 201 -3.28 0.58 0.22
CA SER A 201 -3.95 -0.41 -0.65
C SER A 201 -2.94 -1.32 -1.33
N VAL A 202 -3.01 -2.63 -1.05
CA VAL A 202 -2.09 -3.64 -1.56
C VAL A 202 -2.80 -4.52 -2.58
N GLY A 203 -2.39 -4.41 -3.85
CA GLY A 203 -2.93 -5.20 -4.95
C GLY A 203 -4.32 -4.75 -5.36
N MET A 204 -4.47 -3.47 -5.69
CA MET A 204 -5.79 -2.88 -5.92
C MET A 204 -6.43 -3.33 -7.24
N TYR A 205 -5.67 -3.40 -8.33
CA TYR A 205 -6.16 -3.87 -9.64
C TYR A 205 -5.22 -4.87 -10.33
N GLY A 206 -3.97 -4.98 -9.86
CA GLY A 206 -3.02 -6.02 -10.26
C GLY A 206 -2.37 -6.69 -9.06
N THR A 207 -1.10 -7.08 -9.19
CA THR A 207 -0.38 -7.83 -8.15
C THR A 207 0.41 -6.90 -7.26
N GLY A 208 -0.06 -6.69 -6.03
CA GLY A 208 0.63 -5.85 -5.04
C GLY A 208 1.22 -6.68 -3.91
N THR A 209 2.42 -6.31 -3.49
CA THR A 209 3.08 -6.88 -2.33
C THR A 209 3.55 -5.78 -1.38
N ALA A 210 3.32 -5.97 -0.09
CA ALA A 210 3.85 -5.13 0.97
C ALA A 210 4.53 -6.03 2.02
N VAL A 211 5.79 -5.76 2.34
CA VAL A 211 6.58 -6.53 3.31
C VAL A 211 7.16 -5.60 4.35
N LEU A 212 6.71 -5.75 5.59
CA LEU A 212 7.12 -4.98 6.75
C LEU A 212 7.94 -5.92 7.63
N SER A 213 9.25 -6.01 7.40
CA SER A 213 10.17 -6.85 8.20
C SER A 213 10.93 -6.05 9.26
N GLY A 214 10.68 -4.74 9.32
CA GLY A 214 11.07 -3.82 10.36
C GLY A 214 10.42 -2.46 10.15
N GLY A 215 10.86 -1.45 10.89
CA GLY A 215 10.29 -0.10 10.82
C GLY A 215 8.81 -0.03 11.23
N SER A 216 8.19 1.12 11.00
CA SER A 216 6.80 1.39 11.37
C SER A 216 6.00 1.97 10.21
N VAL A 217 4.83 1.41 9.93
CA VAL A 217 3.85 1.93 8.98
C VAL A 217 2.59 2.35 9.73
N THR A 218 2.12 3.57 9.49
CA THR A 218 0.82 4.05 9.98
C THR A 218 -0.05 4.46 8.80
N ALA A 219 -1.30 4.02 8.79
CA ALA A 219 -2.30 4.41 7.80
C ALA A 219 -3.69 4.51 8.46
N ASP A 220 -4.64 5.18 7.82
CA ASP A 220 -6.04 5.13 8.28
C ASP A 220 -6.59 3.71 8.16
N ARG A 221 -6.32 3.06 7.02
CA ARG A 221 -6.68 1.68 6.75
C ARG A 221 -5.60 0.95 5.97
N ALA A 222 -5.52 -0.36 6.15
CA ALA A 222 -4.83 -1.27 5.24
C ALA A 222 -5.87 -2.14 4.51
N ARG A 223 -5.81 -2.15 3.18
CA ARG A 223 -6.65 -2.98 2.30
C ARG A 223 -5.76 -3.95 1.54
N VAL A 224 -5.99 -5.24 1.70
CA VAL A 224 -5.16 -6.29 1.11
C VAL A 224 -6.02 -7.15 0.20
N GLY A 225 -5.68 -7.19 -1.09
CA GLY A 225 -6.57 -7.77 -2.11
C GLY A 225 -7.69 -6.80 -2.42
N GLY A 226 -7.44 -5.91 -3.39
CA GLY A 226 -8.35 -4.85 -3.77
C GLY A 226 -9.19 -5.18 -5.01
N MET A 227 -9.89 -4.17 -5.49
CA MET A 227 -11.03 -4.21 -6.43
C MET A 227 -10.80 -5.01 -7.75
N ASN A 228 -11.90 -5.49 -8.34
CA ASN A 228 -11.98 -6.12 -9.67
C ASN A 228 -11.20 -7.45 -9.86
N THR A 229 -9.89 -7.36 -10.11
CA THR A 229 -9.00 -8.50 -10.42
C THR A 229 -7.70 -8.44 -9.61
N GLY A 230 -7.59 -7.48 -8.70
CA GLY A 230 -6.40 -7.28 -7.89
C GLY A 230 -6.11 -8.47 -6.98
N SER A 231 -4.82 -8.72 -6.75
CA SER A 231 -4.34 -9.68 -5.75
C SER A 231 -3.29 -9.00 -4.89
N GLY A 232 -3.52 -9.01 -3.58
CA GLY A 232 -2.69 -8.33 -2.61
C GLY A 232 -2.10 -9.28 -1.60
N THR A 233 -0.81 -9.13 -1.32
CA THR A 233 -0.15 -9.81 -0.20
C THR A 233 0.51 -8.79 0.72
N LEU A 234 0.08 -8.76 1.97
CA LEU A 234 0.72 -8.01 3.05
C LEU A 234 1.41 -9.01 3.97
N THR A 235 2.69 -8.78 4.26
CA THR A 235 3.45 -9.55 5.26
C THR A 235 3.99 -8.61 6.31
N VAL A 236 3.76 -8.93 7.59
CA VAL A 236 4.32 -8.21 8.74
C VAL A 236 5.18 -9.21 9.53
N ASP A 237 6.49 -9.11 9.37
CA ASP A 237 7.49 -10.07 9.82
C ASP A 237 8.36 -9.46 10.92
N ALA A 238 8.96 -10.30 11.76
CA ALA A 238 9.97 -9.93 12.76
C ALA A 238 9.62 -8.66 13.56
N ASP A 239 10.35 -7.56 13.36
CA ASP A 239 10.20 -6.29 14.10
C ASP A 239 9.28 -5.29 13.38
N GLY A 240 8.60 -5.70 12.31
CA GLY A 240 7.68 -4.85 11.56
C GLY A 240 6.47 -4.43 12.39
N LEU A 241 6.12 -3.14 12.34
CA LEU A 241 4.94 -2.59 12.99
C LEU A 241 3.98 -1.97 11.96
N LEU A 242 2.73 -2.45 11.95
CA LEU A 242 1.62 -1.82 11.23
C LEU A 242 0.61 -1.27 12.24
N THR A 243 0.29 0.02 12.16
CA THR A 243 -0.78 0.65 12.93
C THR A 243 -1.84 1.21 11.99
N VAL A 244 -3.09 0.74 12.13
CA VAL A 244 -4.22 1.16 11.30
C VAL A 244 -5.51 1.31 12.09
N GLY A 245 -6.43 2.14 11.63
CA GLY A 245 -7.81 2.11 12.15
C GLY A 245 -8.57 0.87 11.69
N GLN A 246 -8.29 0.38 10.47
CA GLN A 246 -8.91 -0.84 9.95
C GLN A 246 -7.96 -1.67 9.10
N LEU A 247 -7.95 -2.99 9.31
CA LEU A 247 -7.33 -3.96 8.42
C LEU A 247 -8.43 -4.75 7.67
N ASN A 248 -8.46 -4.60 6.34
CA ASN A 248 -9.39 -5.31 5.47
C ASN A 248 -8.61 -6.29 4.58
N VAL A 249 -8.97 -7.56 4.61
CA VAL A 249 -8.32 -8.63 3.85
C VAL A 249 -9.34 -9.29 2.95
N GLY A 250 -9.16 -9.22 1.63
CA GLY A 250 -10.04 -9.85 0.63
C GLY A 250 -11.42 -9.20 0.50
N GLY A 251 -11.47 -7.89 0.23
CA GLY A 251 -12.67 -7.06 0.40
C GLY A 251 -13.87 -7.31 -0.54
N SER A 252 -13.75 -8.13 -1.59
CA SER A 252 -14.92 -8.54 -2.40
C SER A 252 -14.74 -9.94 -3.00
N ALA A 253 -15.85 -10.57 -3.36
CA ALA A 253 -15.86 -11.90 -3.95
C ALA A 253 -15.00 -11.97 -5.22
N GLY A 254 -14.11 -12.96 -5.30
CA GLY A 254 -13.19 -13.17 -6.43
C GLY A 254 -11.85 -12.44 -6.33
N LEU A 255 -11.61 -11.67 -5.26
CA LEU A 255 -10.39 -10.88 -5.05
C LEU A 255 -9.53 -11.50 -3.96
N THR A 256 -8.33 -11.97 -4.31
CA THR A 256 -7.48 -12.64 -3.32
C THR A 256 -6.71 -11.62 -2.48
N GLY A 257 -6.98 -11.60 -1.17
CA GLY A 257 -6.20 -10.85 -0.20
C GLY A 257 -5.55 -11.79 0.79
N ALA A 258 -4.24 -11.67 0.97
CA ALA A 258 -3.51 -12.45 1.97
C ALA A 258 -2.73 -11.52 2.91
N ALA A 259 -3.06 -11.53 4.20
CA ALA A 259 -2.29 -10.86 5.23
C ALA A 259 -1.61 -11.91 6.11
N ASN A 260 -0.27 -11.93 6.13
CA ASN A 260 0.52 -12.87 6.89
C ASN A 260 1.30 -12.13 7.99
N LEU A 261 1.03 -12.44 9.23
CA LEU A 261 1.74 -11.88 10.37
C LEU A 261 2.70 -12.96 10.86
N ASN A 262 3.99 -12.77 10.62
CA ASN A 262 5.07 -13.73 10.87
C ASN A 262 6.01 -13.21 11.96
N GLY A 263 5.47 -12.84 13.13
CA GLY A 263 6.28 -12.34 14.25
C GLY A 263 6.21 -10.82 14.43
N GLY A 264 5.79 -10.08 13.41
CA GLY A 264 5.54 -8.65 13.49
C GLY A 264 4.32 -8.27 14.35
N THR A 265 4.14 -6.97 14.54
CA THR A 265 3.01 -6.39 15.29
C THR A 265 2.02 -5.69 14.36
N VAL A 266 0.75 -6.05 14.48
CA VAL A 266 -0.36 -5.30 13.89
C VAL A 266 -1.21 -4.72 15.03
N ASN A 267 -1.37 -3.41 15.02
CA ASN A 267 -2.29 -2.67 15.86
C ASN A 267 -3.43 -2.15 14.98
N ALA A 268 -4.61 -2.76 15.06
CA ALA A 268 -5.74 -2.42 14.22
C ALA A 268 -7.00 -2.26 15.07
N ASP A 269 -7.75 -1.15 14.97
CA ASP A 269 -8.98 -1.01 15.77
C ASP A 269 -10.07 -1.99 15.32
N ASN A 270 -10.14 -2.27 14.02
CA ASN A 270 -11.10 -3.21 13.43
C ASN A 270 -10.43 -4.08 12.36
N ILE A 271 -10.86 -5.34 12.28
CA ILE A 271 -10.36 -6.29 11.29
C ILE A 271 -11.55 -6.88 10.54
N SER A 272 -11.50 -6.87 9.20
CA SER A 272 -12.50 -7.51 8.35
C SER A 272 -11.81 -8.49 7.40
N ILE A 273 -12.24 -9.75 7.44
CA ILE A 273 -11.78 -10.79 6.53
C ILE A 273 -12.94 -11.10 5.58
N GLY A 274 -12.79 -10.70 4.33
CA GLY A 274 -13.79 -10.89 3.29
C GLY A 274 -13.66 -12.21 2.55
N ALA A 275 -14.54 -12.42 1.57
CA ALA A 275 -14.79 -13.72 0.94
C ALA A 275 -13.56 -14.39 0.32
N SER A 276 -12.54 -13.64 -0.04
CA SER A 276 -11.32 -14.24 -0.60
C SER A 276 -10.10 -13.73 0.17
N GLY A 277 -10.33 -13.44 1.44
CA GLY A 277 -9.37 -12.96 2.41
C GLY A 277 -8.85 -14.09 3.27
N THR A 278 -7.53 -14.18 3.37
CA THR A 278 -6.85 -15.03 4.35
C THR A 278 -6.02 -14.16 5.27
N LEU A 279 -6.32 -14.18 6.57
CA LEU A 279 -5.46 -13.64 7.62
C LEU A 279 -4.73 -14.80 8.30
N SER A 280 -3.40 -14.81 8.25
CA SER A 280 -2.56 -15.80 8.91
C SER A 280 -1.83 -15.16 10.08
N LEU A 281 -2.03 -15.69 11.28
CA LEU A 281 -1.30 -15.35 12.51
C LEU A 281 -0.28 -16.46 12.78
N LEU A 282 0.96 -16.24 12.34
CA LEU A 282 2.05 -17.21 12.37
C LEU A 282 3.16 -16.72 13.30
N SER A 283 3.87 -17.66 13.90
CA SER A 283 4.93 -17.48 14.90
C SER A 283 4.48 -16.62 16.08
N ALA A 284 5.42 -15.92 16.74
CA ALA A 284 5.13 -15.00 17.84
C ALA A 284 4.48 -13.66 17.38
N ALA A 285 3.66 -13.68 16.33
CA ALA A 285 2.96 -12.49 15.85
C ALA A 285 2.09 -11.88 16.95
N SER A 286 2.08 -10.55 17.01
CA SER A 286 1.24 -9.79 17.94
C SER A 286 0.13 -9.08 17.19
N LEU A 287 -1.11 -9.48 17.46
CA LEU A 287 -2.29 -8.76 17.01
C LEU A 287 -2.93 -8.05 18.22
N SER A 288 -3.04 -6.73 18.15
CA SER A 288 -3.53 -5.91 19.25
C SER A 288 -4.43 -4.77 18.79
N GLY A 289 -5.09 -4.10 19.74
CA GLY A 289 -5.92 -2.91 19.49
C GLY A 289 -7.31 -3.18 18.94
N PHE A 290 -7.61 -4.40 18.46
CA PHE A 290 -8.89 -4.65 17.82
C PHE A 290 -10.03 -4.73 18.82
N THR A 291 -11.08 -3.96 18.53
CA THR A 291 -12.37 -4.06 19.22
C THR A 291 -13.23 -5.14 18.58
N ASN A 292 -13.14 -5.28 17.25
CA ASN A 292 -13.93 -6.23 16.47
C ASN A 292 -13.09 -6.89 15.36
N MET A 293 -13.33 -8.19 15.16
CA MET A 293 -12.90 -8.98 14.01
C MET A 293 -14.15 -9.61 13.37
N SER A 294 -14.40 -9.28 12.10
CA SER A 294 -15.57 -9.76 11.35
C SER A 294 -15.17 -10.59 10.15
N PHE A 295 -15.88 -11.71 9.95
CA PHE A 295 -15.78 -12.55 8.77
C PHE A 295 -16.97 -12.29 7.84
N SER A 296 -16.73 -12.20 6.54
CA SER A 296 -17.81 -12.17 5.54
C SER A 296 -17.59 -13.23 4.47
N ALA A 297 -18.66 -13.99 4.22
CA ALA A 297 -18.68 -15.11 3.29
C ALA A 297 -17.50 -16.06 3.52
N ASP A 298 -16.57 -16.11 2.57
CA ASP A 298 -15.52 -17.10 2.49
C ASP A 298 -14.18 -16.72 3.16
N GLY A 299 -14.23 -15.79 4.11
CA GLY A 299 -13.04 -15.35 4.85
C GLY A 299 -12.44 -16.43 5.75
N LEU A 300 -11.10 -16.51 5.75
CA LEU A 300 -10.34 -17.49 6.53
C LEU A 300 -9.36 -16.79 7.48
N LEU A 301 -9.41 -17.19 8.76
CA LEU A 301 -8.36 -16.93 9.73
C LEU A 301 -7.60 -18.23 9.98
N VAL A 302 -6.27 -18.18 9.88
CA VAL A 302 -5.37 -19.27 10.26
C VAL A 302 -4.51 -18.77 11.41
N TRP A 303 -4.50 -19.50 12.52
CA TRP A 303 -3.76 -19.14 13.72
C TRP A 303 -2.86 -20.30 14.16
N GLU A 304 -1.55 -20.09 14.16
CA GLU A 304 -0.59 -21.12 14.60
C GLU A 304 -0.82 -21.54 16.05
N GLY A 305 -0.88 -22.84 16.30
CA GLY A 305 -1.17 -23.42 17.62
C GLY A 305 -2.64 -23.78 17.84
N ASP A 306 -2.92 -24.36 19.02
CA ASP A 306 -4.28 -24.63 19.47
C ASP A 306 -4.83 -23.39 20.19
N HIS A 307 -5.69 -22.67 19.47
CA HIS A 307 -6.37 -21.44 19.91
C HIS A 307 -7.88 -21.62 19.99
N THR A 308 -8.37 -22.85 20.01
CA THR A 308 -9.81 -23.13 20.04
C THR A 308 -10.51 -22.50 21.26
N ALA A 309 -9.86 -22.48 22.42
CA ALA A 309 -10.36 -21.84 23.63
C ALA A 309 -10.36 -20.29 23.57
N ASP A 310 -9.36 -19.71 22.90
CA ASP A 310 -9.28 -18.26 22.71
C ASP A 310 -10.38 -17.77 21.79
N VAL A 311 -10.62 -18.50 20.68
CA VAL A 311 -11.73 -18.24 19.76
C VAL A 311 -13.07 -18.24 20.50
N ALA A 312 -13.31 -19.23 21.35
CA ALA A 312 -14.54 -19.29 22.16
C ALA A 312 -14.71 -18.06 23.06
N THR A 313 -13.62 -17.61 23.68
CA THR A 313 -13.60 -16.43 24.55
C THR A 313 -13.90 -15.16 23.76
N LEU A 314 -13.28 -15.00 22.58
CA LEU A 314 -13.48 -13.84 21.70
C LEU A 314 -14.90 -13.78 21.14
N VAL A 315 -15.49 -14.92 20.77
CA VAL A 315 -16.89 -14.97 20.32
C VAL A 315 -17.85 -14.64 21.48
N ALA A 316 -17.61 -15.19 22.68
CA ALA A 316 -18.44 -14.89 23.85
C ALA A 316 -18.38 -13.41 24.26
N ALA A 317 -17.25 -12.75 24.05
CA ALA A 317 -17.08 -11.31 24.25
C ALA A 317 -17.73 -10.46 23.13
N GLY A 318 -18.16 -11.08 22.02
CA GLY A 318 -18.66 -10.39 20.83
C GLY A 318 -17.58 -9.75 19.96
N THR A 319 -16.30 -9.96 20.30
CA THR A 319 -15.14 -9.44 19.56
C THR A 319 -14.99 -10.14 18.21
N LEU A 320 -15.30 -11.43 18.12
CA LEU A 320 -15.24 -12.21 16.88
C LEU A 320 -16.67 -12.50 16.40
N THR A 321 -16.99 -12.04 15.19
CA THR A 321 -18.32 -12.18 14.56
C THR A 321 -18.21 -12.65 13.12
N GLY A 322 -19.23 -13.31 12.59
CA GLY A 322 -19.21 -13.80 11.22
C GLY A 322 -20.56 -13.71 10.52
N SER A 323 -20.52 -13.48 9.21
CA SER A 323 -21.67 -13.52 8.33
C SER A 323 -21.37 -14.27 7.02
N GLY A 324 -22.37 -14.95 6.44
CA GLY A 324 -22.17 -15.80 5.25
C GLY A 324 -21.49 -17.13 5.60
N GLY A 325 -20.92 -17.83 4.61
CA GLY A 325 -20.11 -19.02 4.84
C GLY A 325 -19.79 -19.86 3.61
N ILE A 326 -18.67 -20.57 3.70
CA ILE A 326 -18.05 -21.39 2.63
C ILE A 326 -18.69 -22.77 2.57
N VAL A 327 -18.91 -23.33 3.76
CA VAL A 327 -19.13 -24.76 3.90
C VAL A 327 -20.61 -24.99 4.16
N ASP A 328 -21.17 -25.94 3.42
CA ASP A 328 -22.47 -26.52 3.76
C ASP A 328 -22.29 -27.35 5.03
N ILE A 329 -23.05 -27.01 6.07
CA ILE A 329 -23.04 -27.73 7.35
C ILE A 329 -23.26 -29.24 7.19
N ASN A 330 -23.97 -29.66 6.15
CA ASN A 330 -24.24 -31.08 5.88
C ASN A 330 -23.02 -31.85 5.37
N THR A 331 -21.97 -31.13 4.95
CA THR A 331 -20.69 -31.72 4.52
C THR A 331 -19.65 -31.77 5.63
N LEU A 332 -19.95 -31.20 6.81
CA LEU A 332 -19.06 -31.20 7.97
C LEU A 332 -19.41 -32.35 8.92
N ASP A 333 -18.45 -33.22 9.21
CA ASP A 333 -18.54 -34.25 10.23
C ASP A 333 -18.01 -33.76 11.60
N LEU A 334 -18.84 -33.94 12.62
CA LEU A 334 -18.59 -33.47 14.00
C LEU A 334 -17.39 -34.21 14.61
N GLY A 335 -16.33 -33.48 14.99
CA GLY A 335 -15.15 -34.03 15.64
C GLY A 335 -14.08 -34.59 14.69
N THR A 336 -14.31 -34.55 13.38
CA THR A 336 -13.30 -34.81 12.33
C THR A 336 -13.04 -33.54 11.51
N ASP A 337 -14.09 -32.76 11.26
CA ASP A 337 -14.00 -31.54 10.48
C ASP A 337 -13.94 -30.26 11.31
N TYR A 338 -14.26 -30.30 12.60
CA TYR A 338 -14.19 -29.16 13.50
C TYR A 338 -14.20 -29.54 14.98
N ASP A 339 -13.65 -28.66 15.81
CA ASP A 339 -13.61 -28.82 17.27
C ASP A 339 -14.72 -28.05 17.98
N GLN A 340 -15.05 -26.84 17.50
CA GLN A 340 -16.07 -25.99 18.11
C GLN A 340 -16.93 -25.27 17.06
N VAL A 341 -18.20 -25.03 17.41
CA VAL A 341 -19.18 -24.28 16.60
C VAL A 341 -19.86 -23.25 17.49
N PHE A 342 -19.97 -22.03 16.97
CA PHE A 342 -20.57 -20.90 17.66
C PHE A 342 -21.67 -20.28 16.81
N GLY A 343 -22.83 -20.00 17.40
CA GLY A 343 -23.88 -19.24 16.74
C GLY A 343 -23.62 -17.74 16.88
N THR A 344 -23.59 -17.01 15.76
CA THR A 344 -23.45 -15.54 15.74
C THR A 344 -24.63 -14.87 15.08
N GLY A 345 -25.84 -15.11 15.61
CA GLY A 345 -27.09 -14.67 14.99
C GLY A 345 -27.46 -15.59 13.83
N ASP A 346 -27.36 -15.11 12.60
CA ASP A 346 -27.84 -15.82 11.39
C ASP A 346 -26.84 -16.85 10.83
N ASN A 347 -25.62 -16.93 11.38
CA ASN A 347 -24.56 -17.79 10.85
C ASN A 347 -23.86 -18.57 11.95
N LEU A 348 -23.10 -19.58 11.51
CA LEU A 348 -22.23 -20.37 12.37
C LEU A 348 -20.78 -20.01 12.10
N LEU A 349 -20.02 -19.77 13.17
CA LEU A 349 -18.56 -19.75 13.14
C LEU A 349 -18.05 -21.11 13.59
N VAL A 350 -17.03 -21.60 12.91
CA VAL A 350 -16.43 -22.90 13.17
C VAL A 350 -14.94 -22.71 13.39
N SER A 351 -14.39 -23.44 14.38
CA SER A 351 -12.95 -23.53 14.58
C SER A 351 -12.46 -24.97 14.51
N LYS A 352 -11.33 -25.20 13.84
CA LYS A 352 -10.68 -26.51 13.70
C LYS A 352 -9.18 -26.41 13.97
N PHE A 353 -8.66 -27.24 14.86
CA PHE A 353 -7.24 -27.47 15.06
C PHE A 353 -6.81 -28.74 14.30
N ASP A 354 -5.82 -28.62 13.41
CA ASP A 354 -5.33 -29.74 12.58
C ASP A 354 -4.09 -30.45 13.16
N GLY A 355 -3.68 -30.08 14.37
CA GLY A 355 -2.43 -30.52 15.00
C GLY A 355 -1.29 -29.52 14.88
N SER A 356 -1.42 -28.50 14.01
CA SER A 356 -0.46 -27.39 13.89
C SER A 356 -1.12 -26.02 13.98
N ASN A 357 -2.27 -25.82 13.33
CA ASN A 357 -2.95 -24.53 13.25
C ASN A 357 -4.43 -24.65 13.61
N THR A 358 -4.97 -23.58 14.18
CA THR A 358 -6.40 -23.34 14.35
C THR A 358 -6.92 -22.52 13.16
N SER A 359 -7.84 -23.08 12.39
CA SER A 359 -8.56 -22.38 11.34
C SER A 359 -9.92 -21.91 11.84
N VAL A 360 -10.31 -20.66 11.53
CA VAL A 360 -11.63 -20.10 11.84
C VAL A 360 -12.28 -19.57 10.57
N TYR A 361 -13.53 -19.98 10.33
CA TYR A 361 -14.30 -19.62 9.15
C TYR A 361 -15.80 -19.71 9.44
N THR A 362 -16.62 -19.13 8.55
CA THR A 362 -18.08 -19.17 8.67
C THR A 362 -18.70 -20.27 7.79
N VAL A 363 -19.88 -20.74 8.21
CA VAL A 363 -20.63 -21.84 7.61
C VAL A 363 -22.09 -21.39 7.47
N ILE A 364 -22.69 -21.61 6.29
CA ILE A 364 -24.10 -21.27 6.05
C ILE A 364 -24.95 -22.45 6.49
N PRO A 365 -25.83 -22.30 7.50
CA PRO A 365 -26.83 -23.32 7.75
C PRO A 365 -27.87 -23.27 6.62
N GLU A 366 -28.07 -24.38 5.91
CA GLU A 366 -29.16 -24.43 4.94
C GLU A 366 -30.51 -24.17 5.63
N PRO A 367 -31.52 -23.62 4.92
CA PRO A 367 -32.83 -23.31 5.50
C PRO A 367 -33.50 -24.51 6.17
N ALA A 368 -33.21 -25.74 5.73
CA ALA A 368 -33.74 -26.96 6.32
C ALA A 368 -33.04 -27.34 7.65
N THR A 369 -31.74 -27.06 7.79
CA THR A 369 -30.94 -27.40 8.97
C THR A 369 -31.20 -26.45 10.14
N LEU A 370 -31.58 -25.19 9.89
CA LEU A 370 -32.05 -24.27 10.94
C LEU A 370 -33.25 -24.83 11.70
N GLY A 371 -34.19 -25.49 10.99
CA GLY A 371 -35.32 -26.17 11.61
C GLY A 371 -34.90 -27.35 12.50
N LEU A 372 -33.86 -28.10 12.08
CA LEU A 372 -33.37 -29.25 12.81
C LEU A 372 -32.48 -28.86 14.01
N VAL A 373 -31.60 -27.87 13.86
CA VAL A 373 -30.74 -27.37 14.95
C VAL A 373 -31.57 -26.66 16.02
N ALA A 374 -32.59 -25.89 15.63
CA ALA A 374 -33.55 -25.33 16.59
C ALA A 374 -34.33 -26.44 17.33
N ALA A 375 -34.72 -27.50 16.62
CA ALA A 375 -35.39 -28.66 17.24
C ALA A 375 -34.46 -29.44 18.18
N MET A 376 -33.19 -29.66 17.79
CA MET A 376 -32.18 -30.40 18.55
C MET A 376 -31.62 -29.61 19.74
N GLY A 377 -31.39 -28.31 19.59
CA GLY A 377 -31.03 -27.41 20.69
C GLY A 377 -32.13 -27.33 21.74
N ALA A 378 -33.40 -27.27 21.32
CA ALA A 378 -34.55 -27.35 22.22
C ALA A 378 -34.63 -28.71 22.94
N THR A 379 -34.29 -29.82 22.27
CA THR A 379 -34.27 -31.14 22.93
C THR A 379 -33.10 -31.30 23.89
N LEU A 380 -31.91 -30.81 23.55
CA LEU A 380 -30.73 -30.85 24.44
C LEU A 380 -30.91 -29.95 25.68
N LEU A 381 -31.58 -28.79 25.55
CA LEU A 381 -31.97 -27.97 26.71
C LEU A 381 -32.98 -28.68 27.61
N PHE A 382 -33.92 -29.44 27.01
CA PHE A 382 -34.88 -30.26 27.76
C PHE A 382 -34.22 -31.43 28.49
N VAL A 383 -33.26 -32.10 27.85
CA VAL A 383 -32.48 -33.19 28.46
C VAL A 383 -31.68 -32.67 29.65
N ARG A 384 -31.03 -31.50 29.54
CA ARG A 384 -30.27 -30.92 30.66
C ARG A 384 -31.15 -30.49 31.84
N ARG A 385 -32.42 -30.12 31.60
CA ARG A 385 -33.39 -29.83 32.67
C ARG A 385 -33.96 -31.10 33.30
N ALA A 386 -34.06 -32.19 32.55
CA ALA A 386 -34.51 -33.49 33.06
C ALA A 386 -33.47 -34.19 33.96
N PHE A 387 -32.17 -33.92 33.77
CA PHE A 387 -31.08 -34.52 34.55
C PHE A 387 -30.48 -33.62 35.65
N ARG A 388 -31.18 -32.55 36.06
CA ARG A 388 -30.89 -31.77 37.29
C ARG A 388 -31.90 -32.09 38.41
N MET A 389 -32.19 -33.36 38.63
CA MET A 389 -32.84 -33.84 39.85
C MET A 389 -31.81 -34.46 40.78
#